data_AF-A0A1V6PI79-F1
#
_entry.id   AF-A0A1V6PI79-F1
#
_cell.length_a   1.000
_cell.length_b   1.000
_cell.length_c   1.000
_cell.angle_alpha   90.00
_cell.angle_beta   90.00
_cell.angle_gamma   90.00
#
_symmetry.space_group_name_H-M   'P 1'
#
loop_
_entity.id
_entity.type
_entity.pdbx_description
1 polymer ?
#
loop_
_entity_poly.entity_id
_entity_poly.type
_entity_poly.pdbx_seq_one_letter_code
_entity_poly.pdbx_strand_id
1 'polypeptide(L)'
;MAKKTWDILNKIKTSGSSVLVVDDVLATGQTLCAVLRLLEITGVRTQDVSIMVVAEFPVHRRRELLRRCGFGEVNIRSLLSFDGA
;
A
#
# COMPACT_ATOMS: atom_id res chain seq x y z
N MET A 1 14.00 13.73 -8.71
CA MET A 1 13.07 12.73 -8.15
C MET A 1 12.60 13.09 -6.72
N ALA A 2 13.42 13.72 -5.88
CA ALA A 2 13.05 14.06 -4.49
C ALA A 2 11.87 15.04 -4.32
N LYS A 3 11.69 16.02 -5.21
CA LYS A 3 10.66 17.07 -5.06
C LYS A 3 9.22 16.53 -5.04
N LYS A 4 8.94 15.53 -5.88
CA LYS A 4 7.60 14.91 -6.01
C LYS A 4 7.19 14.13 -4.75
N THR A 5 8.17 13.52 -4.07
CA THR A 5 7.95 12.78 -2.84
C THR A 5 7.53 13.71 -1.69
N TRP A 6 8.13 14.90 -1.61
CA TRP A 6 7.77 15.92 -0.60
C TRP A 6 6.39 16.55 -0.84
N ASP A 7 5.97 16.70 -2.10
CA ASP A 7 4.66 17.28 -2.44
C ASP A 7 3.48 16.40 -1.95
N ILE A 8 3.65 15.08 -1.93
CA ILE A 8 2.64 14.15 -1.41
C ILE A 8 2.54 14.27 0.11
N LEU A 9 3.69 14.25 0.81
CA LEU A 9 3.74 14.33 2.28
C LEU A 9 3.08 15.60 2.82
N ASN A 10 3.28 16.75 2.17
CA ASN A 10 2.70 18.03 2.58
C ASN A 10 1.17 18.14 2.36
N LYS A 11 0.56 17.25 1.58
CA LYS A 11 -0.88 17.25 1.31
C LYS A 11 -1.67 16.21 2.10
N ILE A 12 -0.99 15.26 2.74
CA ILE A 12 -1.64 14.25 3.58
C ILE A 12 -2.05 14.91 4.90
N LYS A 13 -3.33 15.32 4.98
CA LYS A 13 -3.97 15.72 6.24
C LYS A 13 -4.59 14.49 6.89
N THR A 14 -4.00 14.04 7.99
CA THR A 14 -4.48 12.89 8.77
C THR A 14 -4.98 13.36 10.13
N SER A 15 -6.15 14.00 10.17
CA SER A 15 -6.84 14.28 11.44
C SER A 15 -7.54 13.00 11.92
N GLY A 16 -6.81 12.09 12.58
CA GLY A 16 -7.38 10.90 13.25
C GLY A 16 -8.21 9.98 12.34
N SER A 17 -7.93 9.96 11.03
CA SER A 17 -8.75 9.29 10.02
C SER A 17 -8.04 8.05 9.46
N SER A 18 -8.79 7.00 9.21
CA SER A 18 -8.34 5.81 8.48
C SER A 18 -8.00 6.16 7.02
N VAL A 19 -6.91 5.61 6.48
CA VAL A 19 -6.47 5.84 5.09
C VAL A 19 -6.87 4.66 4.22
N LEU A 20 -7.55 4.93 3.11
CA LEU A 20 -7.78 3.95 2.04
C LEU A 20 -6.82 4.24 0.88
N VAL A 21 -5.97 3.27 0.56
CA VAL A 21 -5.14 3.29 -0.66
C VAL A 21 -5.85 2.47 -1.73
N VAL A 22 -6.09 3.08 -2.88
CA VAL A 22 -6.67 2.41 -4.05
C VAL A 22 -5.62 2.32 -5.14
N ASP A 23 -5.41 1.13 -5.69
CA ASP A 23 -4.52 0.89 -6.83
C ASP A 23 -5.22 0.02 -7.88
N ASP A 24 -4.78 0.08 -9.13
CA ASP A 24 -5.35 -0.76 -10.19
C ASP A 24 -4.88 -2.22 -10.03
N VAL A 25 -3.58 -2.42 -9.91
CA VAL A 25 -2.94 -3.73 -9.93
C VAL A 25 -1.87 -3.80 -8.88
N LEU A 26 -1.96 -4.79 -8.00
CA LEU A 26 -0.83 -5.10 -7.12
C LEU A 26 -0.01 -6.24 -7.77
N ALA A 27 1.09 -5.87 -8.44
CA ALA A 27 2.00 -6.80 -9.09
C ALA A 27 3.06 -7.30 -8.10
N THR A 28 4.26 -6.69 -8.06
CA THR A 28 5.34 -7.09 -7.13
C THR A 28 5.11 -6.63 -5.70
N GLY A 29 4.32 -5.56 -5.48
CA GLY A 29 4.11 -4.95 -4.17
C GLY A 29 5.08 -3.83 -3.79
N GLN A 30 6.05 -3.51 -4.65
CA GLN A 30 7.01 -2.44 -4.37
C GLN A 30 6.37 -1.05 -4.29
N THR A 31 5.45 -0.71 -5.20
CA THR A 31 4.69 0.55 -5.17
C THR A 31 3.99 0.72 -3.84
N LEU A 32 3.32 -0.33 -3.39
CA LEU A 32 2.55 -0.33 -2.16
C LEU A 32 3.44 -0.23 -0.91
N CYS A 33 4.58 -0.91 -0.89
CA CYS A 33 5.58 -0.73 0.18
C CYS A 33 6.09 0.71 0.25
N ALA A 34 6.32 1.37 -0.90
CA ALA A 34 6.75 2.76 -0.91
C ALA A 34 5.66 3.70 -0.39
N VAL A 35 4.40 3.51 -0.79
CA VAL A 35 3.25 4.27 -0.29
C VAL A 35 3.09 4.10 1.22
N LEU A 36 3.17 2.87 1.74
CA LEU A 36 3.06 2.58 3.17
C LEU A 36 4.17 3.24 3.99
N ARG A 37 5.42 3.25 3.48
CA ARG A 37 6.52 4.00 4.11
C ARG A 37 6.26 5.50 4.14
N LEU A 38 5.66 6.07 3.08
CA LEU A 38 5.30 7.48 3.08
C LEU A 38 4.23 7.80 4.12
N LEU A 39 3.21 6.94 4.24
CA LEU A 39 2.17 7.09 5.25
C LEU A 39 2.73 6.98 6.67
N GLU A 40 3.65 6.05 6.91
CA GLU A 40 4.36 5.92 8.20
C GLU A 40 5.14 7.20 8.56
N ILE A 41 5.85 7.80 7.59
CA ILE A 41 6.56 9.09 7.78
C ILE A 41 5.58 10.22 8.15
N THR A 42 4.33 10.16 7.69
CA THR A 42 3.27 11.12 8.06
C THR A 42 2.58 10.81 9.39
N GLY A 43 3.03 9.79 10.13
CA GLY A 43 2.46 9.40 11.42
C GLY A 43 1.19 8.55 11.33
N VAL A 44 0.85 8.03 10.15
CA VAL A 44 -0.27 7.09 9.99
C VAL A 44 0.18 5.71 10.43
N ARG A 45 -0.51 5.14 11.41
CA ARG A 45 -0.23 3.78 11.85
C ARG A 45 -0.73 2.78 10.81
N THR A 46 0.00 1.70 10.63
CA THR A 46 -0.33 0.65 9.66
C THR A 46 -1.70 0.02 9.88
N GLN A 47 -2.16 -0.06 11.13
CA GLN A 47 -3.50 -0.59 11.45
C GLN A 47 -4.64 0.31 10.98
N ASP A 48 -4.35 1.60 10.76
CA ASP A 48 -5.32 2.58 10.26
C ASP A 48 -5.33 2.65 8.72
N VAL A 49 -4.56 1.79 8.04
CA VAL A 49 -4.49 1.73 6.58
C VAL A 49 -5.24 0.50 6.06
N SER A 50 -6.13 0.72 5.09
CA SER A 50 -6.71 -0.33 4.26
C SER A 50 -6.32 -0.13 2.81
N ILE A 51 -6.15 -1.24 2.10
CA ILE A 51 -5.71 -1.26 0.70
C ILE A 51 -6.77 -1.99 -0.11
N MET A 52 -7.16 -1.37 -1.23
CA MET A 52 -8.07 -1.95 -2.19
C MET A 52 -7.42 -1.93 -3.56
N VAL A 53 -7.32 -3.08 -4.20
CA VAL A 53 -6.79 -3.20 -5.55
C VAL A 53 -7.79 -3.88 -6.47
N VAL A 54 -7.84 -3.47 -7.74
CA VAL A 54 -8.74 -4.10 -8.70
C VAL A 54 -8.26 -5.52 -9.01
N ALA A 55 -6.98 -5.70 -9.32
CA ALA A 55 -6.42 -7.00 -9.68
C ALA A 55 -5.25 -7.46 -8.79
N GLU A 56 -5.24 -8.76 -8.51
CA GLU A 56 -4.17 -9.50 -7.85
C GLU A 56 -3.48 -10.50 -8.76
N PHE A 57 -2.14 -10.49 -8.75
CA PHE A 57 -1.31 -11.51 -9.38
C PHE A 57 -0.49 -12.24 -8.30
N PRO A 58 -1.01 -13.33 -7.70
CA PRO A 58 -0.36 -14.05 -6.59
C PRO A 58 1.02 -14.62 -6.94
N VAL A 59 1.29 -14.89 -8.22
CA VAL A 59 2.59 -15.40 -8.73
C VAL A 59 3.78 -14.58 -8.22
N HIS A 60 3.58 -13.29 -7.98
CA HIS A 60 4.62 -12.39 -7.49
C HIS A 60 4.84 -12.44 -5.97
N ARG A 61 4.12 -13.29 -5.23
CA ARG A 61 4.19 -13.43 -3.75
C ARG A 61 4.13 -12.08 -3.02
N ARG A 62 3.40 -11.14 -3.59
CA ARG A 62 3.34 -9.73 -3.17
C ARG A 62 2.98 -9.50 -1.71
N ARG A 63 2.11 -10.35 -1.15
CA ARG A 63 1.74 -10.33 0.29
C ARG A 63 2.90 -10.76 1.19
N GLU A 64 3.76 -11.66 0.72
CA GLU A 64 5.01 -12.03 1.41
C GLU A 64 6.01 -10.86 1.43
N LEU A 65 6.14 -10.14 0.31
CA LEU A 65 7.00 -8.95 0.26
C LEU A 65 6.54 -7.89 1.28
N LEU A 66 5.24 -7.63 1.36
CA LEU A 66 4.67 -6.67 2.32
C LEU A 66 4.95 -7.09 3.76
N ARG A 67 4.79 -8.39 4.09
CA ARG A 67 5.19 -8.94 5.40
C ARG A 67 6.66 -8.71 5.70
N ARG A 68 7.55 -9.04 4.75
CA ARG A 68 9.01 -8.81 4.87
C ARG A 68 9.38 -7.33 5.02
N CYS A 69 8.55 -6.44 4.49
CA CYS A 69 8.71 -4.99 4.62
C CYS A 69 8.14 -4.42 5.93
N GLY A 70 7.58 -5.24 6.83
CA GLY A 70 6.98 -4.81 8.09
C GLY A 70 5.49 -4.46 7.99
N PHE A 71 4.86 -4.69 6.84
CA PHE A 71 3.47 -4.33 6.55
C PHE A 71 2.53 -5.55 6.52
N GLY A 72 2.84 -6.58 7.31
CA GLY A 72 2.07 -7.82 7.33
C GLY A 72 0.65 -7.68 7.88
N GLU A 73 0.44 -6.69 8.75
CA GLU A 73 -0.85 -6.40 9.41
C GLU A 73 -1.80 -5.53 8.57
N VAL A 74 -1.35 -5.06 7.39
CA VAL A 74 -2.18 -4.19 6.57
C VAL A 74 -3.31 -4.98 5.91
N ASN A 75 -4.53 -4.49 6.05
CA ASN A 75 -5.69 -5.10 5.41
C ASN A 75 -5.67 -4.83 3.90
N ILE A 76 -5.54 -5.88 3.09
CA ILE A 76 -5.51 -5.80 1.62
C ILE A 76 -6.65 -6.61 1.03
N ARG A 77 -7.55 -5.90 0.34
CA ARG A 77 -8.65 -6.47 -0.44
C ARG A 77 -8.34 -6.37 -1.92
N SER A 78 -8.63 -7.44 -2.65
CA SER A 78 -8.52 -7.48 -4.11
C SER A 78 -9.87 -7.85 -4.69
N LEU A 79 -10.32 -7.11 -5.70
CA LEU A 79 -11.59 -7.40 -6.36
C LEU A 79 -11.49 -8.64 -7.26
N LEU A 80 -10.33 -8.85 -7.88
CA LEU A 80 -10.03 -9.98 -8.74
C LEU A 80 -8.67 -10.58 -8.35
N SER A 81 -8.54 -11.91 -8.41
CA SER A 81 -7.27 -12.64 -8.31
C SER A 81 -7.05 -13.44 -9.59
N PHE A 82 -5.89 -13.24 -10.20
CA PHE A 82 -5.43 -13.94 -11.40
C PHE A 82 -4.28 -14.85 -10.99
N ASP A 83 -4.58 -16.12 -10.76
CA ASP A 83 -3.65 -17.09 -10.17
C ASP A 83 -2.54 -17.55 -11.14
N GLY A 84 -2.52 -17.00 -12.36
CA GLY A 84 -1.62 -17.44 -13.44
C GLY A 84 -2.08 -18.75 -14.05
N ALA A 85 -1.94 -18.89 -15.37
CA ALA A 85 -2.06 -20.16 -16.07
C ALA A 85 -0.68 -20.82 -16.17
#